data_AF-A0ABD0QWF0-F1
#
_entry.id   AF-A0ABD0QWF0-F1
#
_cell.length_a   1.000
_cell.length_b   1.000
_cell.length_c   1.000
_cell.angle_alpha   90.00
_cell.angle_beta   90.00
_cell.angle_gamma   90.00
#
_symmetry.space_group_name_H-M   'P 1'
#
loop_
_entity.id
_entity.type
_entity.pdbx_description
1 polymer ?
#
loop_
_entity_poly.entity_id
_entity_poly.type
_entity_poly.pdbx_seq_one_letter_code
_entity_poly.pdbx_strand_id
1 'polypeptide(L)'
;VLKGFPECLQADICLHLNKTLLQSCKAFRGATKGCLRALAMRFKTTHAPPGDTLVHCGDVLTALYFVARGSIEILRDDIVVAIL
;
A
#
# COMPACT_ATOMS: atom_id res chain seq x y z
N VAL A 1 11.19 -3.23 -15.88
CA VAL A 1 10.17 -2.98 -16.93
C VAL A 1 9.60 -1.56 -16.85
N LEU A 2 9.00 -1.13 -15.72
CA LEU A 2 8.43 0.24 -15.56
C LEU A 2 9.40 1.39 -15.95
N LYS A 3 10.67 1.31 -15.54
CA LYS A 3 11.70 2.32 -15.85
C LYS A 3 12.01 2.50 -17.36
N GLY A 4 11.53 1.60 -18.22
CA GLY A 4 11.71 1.70 -19.68
C GLY A 4 10.64 2.53 -20.39
N PHE A 5 9.60 2.97 -19.68
CA PHE A 5 8.50 3.75 -20.25
C PHE A 5 8.61 5.25 -19.89
N PRO A 6 8.01 6.17 -20.67
CA PRO A 6 7.90 7.58 -20.29
C PRO A 6 7.10 7.77 -18.99
N GLU A 7 7.38 8.85 -18.25
CA GLU A 7 6.74 9.12 -16.94
C GLU A 7 5.21 9.13 -17.00
N CYS A 8 4.62 9.69 -18.06
CA CYS A 8 3.17 9.70 -18.26
C CYS A 8 2.59 8.28 -18.32
N LEU A 9 3.28 7.36 -19.01
CA LEU A 9 2.84 5.97 -19.15
C LEU A 9 3.04 5.20 -17.84
N GLN A 10 4.16 5.45 -17.14
CA GLN A 10 4.39 4.87 -15.82
C GLN A 10 3.28 5.26 -14.84
N ALA A 11 2.87 6.53 -14.83
CA ALA A 11 1.81 7.01 -13.96
C ALA A 11 0.46 6.35 -14.24
N ASP A 12 0.09 6.15 -15.51
CA ASP A 12 -1.16 5.46 -15.85
C ASP A 12 -1.09 3.95 -15.52
N ILE A 13 0.05 3.29 -15.71
CA ILE A 13 0.25 1.89 -15.29
C ILE A 13 0.15 1.77 -13.78
N CYS A 14 0.87 2.59 -13.02
CA CYS A 14 0.82 2.61 -11.56
C CYS A 14 -0.59 2.91 -11.04
N LEU A 15 -1.31 3.83 -11.68
CA LEU A 15 -2.70 4.13 -11.34
C LEU A 15 -3.59 2.91 -11.56
N HIS A 16 -3.39 2.16 -12.64
CA HIS A 16 -4.14 0.94 -12.91
C HIS A 16 -3.85 -0.15 -11.87
N LEU A 17 -2.57 -0.38 -11.54
CA LEU A 17 -2.16 -1.39 -10.55
C LEU A 17 -2.72 -1.10 -9.16
N ASN A 18 -2.78 0.17 -8.76
CA ASN A 18 -3.28 0.60 -7.46
C ASN A 18 -4.78 0.95 -7.47
N LYS A 19 -5.49 0.70 -8.57
CA LYS A 19 -6.88 1.16 -8.77
C LYS A 19 -7.82 0.67 -7.68
N THR A 20 -7.73 -0.60 -7.30
CA THR A 20 -8.59 -1.20 -6.27
C THR A 20 -8.46 -0.45 -4.96
N LEU A 21 -7.23 -0.19 -4.51
CA LEU A 21 -6.93 0.52 -3.26
C LEU A 21 -7.38 1.98 -3.31
N LEU A 22 -7.08 2.68 -4.40
CA LEU A 22 -7.42 4.09 -4.58
C LEU A 22 -8.93 4.33 -4.71
N GLN A 23 -9.69 3.32 -5.17
CA GLN A 23 -11.15 3.41 -5.30
C GLN A 23 -11.90 2.88 -4.07
N SER A 24 -11.38 1.87 -3.37
CA SER A 24 -12.03 1.28 -2.20
C SER A 24 -11.82 2.09 -0.92
N CYS A 25 -10.66 2.74 -0.78
CA CYS A 25 -10.32 3.46 0.42
C CYS A 25 -10.98 4.85 0.42
N LYS A 26 -11.79 5.11 1.46
CA LYS A 26 -12.50 6.38 1.64
C LYS A 26 -11.56 7.58 1.72
N ALA A 27 -10.30 7.39 2.13
CA ALA A 27 -9.30 8.45 2.26
C ALA A 27 -8.96 9.13 0.92
N PHE A 28 -9.14 8.45 -0.21
CA PHE A 28 -8.83 9.00 -1.54
C PHE A 28 -10.08 9.53 -2.26
N ARG A 29 -11.25 9.48 -1.64
CA ARG A 29 -12.50 9.94 -2.25
C ARG A 29 -12.44 11.46 -2.48
N GLY A 30 -12.69 11.89 -3.71
CA GLY A 30 -12.66 13.31 -4.09
C GLY A 30 -11.28 13.82 -4.52
N ALA A 31 -10.23 12.98 -4.47
CA ALA A 31 -8.94 13.35 -5.04
C ALA A 31 -9.02 13.51 -6.56
N THR A 32 -8.32 14.52 -7.09
CA THR A 32 -8.25 14.75 -8.55
C THR A 32 -7.46 13.64 -9.23
N LYS A 33 -7.69 13.43 -10.54
CA LYS A 33 -6.94 12.45 -11.33
C LYS A 33 -5.41 12.69 -11.28
N GLY A 34 -4.99 13.96 -11.24
CA GLY A 34 -3.57 14.32 -11.09
C GLY A 34 -3.00 13.88 -9.74
N CYS A 35 -3.74 14.12 -8.65
CA CYS A 35 -3.34 13.68 -7.31
C CYS A 35 -3.25 12.14 -7.21
N LEU A 36 -4.25 11.43 -7.74
CA LEU A 36 -4.26 9.96 -7.74
C LEU A 36 -3.09 9.38 -8.53
N ARG A 37 -2.73 9.96 -9.68
CA ARG A 37 -1.53 9.56 -10.44
C ARG A 37 -0.25 9.79 -9.65
N ALA A 38 -0.11 10.96 -9.02
CA ALA A 38 1.07 11.29 -8.21
C ALA A 38 1.22 10.32 -7.02
N LEU A 39 0.11 10.00 -6.35
CA LEU A 39 0.09 9.01 -5.27
C LEU A 39 0.42 7.62 -5.79
N ALA A 40 -0.20 7.18 -6.89
CA ALA A 40 0.04 5.86 -7.47
C ALA A 40 1.51 5.61 -7.81
N MET A 41 2.24 6.64 -8.24
CA MET A 41 3.69 6.57 -8.51
C MET A 41 4.54 6.41 -7.23
N ARG A 42 3.99 6.73 -6.05
CA ARG A 42 4.68 6.61 -4.75
C ARG A 42 4.33 5.32 -4.01
N PHE A 43 3.22 4.68 -4.35
CA PHE A 43 2.85 3.39 -3.79
C PHE A 43 3.86 2.31 -4.17
N LYS A 44 4.20 1.49 -3.17
CA LYS A 44 4.99 0.26 -3.36
C LYS A 44 4.14 -0.93 -2.93
N THR A 45 4.03 -1.93 -3.79
CA THR A 45 3.35 -3.19 -3.47
C THR A 45 4.36 -4.14 -2.86
N THR A 46 4.11 -4.56 -1.62
CA THR A 46 4.91 -5.57 -0.92
C THR A 46 4.05 -6.82 -0.73
N HIS A 47 4.62 -7.99 -0.99
CA HIS A 47 3.98 -9.27 -0.70
C HIS A 47 4.63 -9.88 0.54
N ALA A 48 3.83 -10.23 1.53
CA ALA A 48 4.28 -10.82 2.78
C ALA A 48 3.66 -12.22 2.93
N PRO A 49 4.48 -13.29 3.02
CA PRO A 49 4.01 -14.63 3.31
C PRO A 49 3.51 -14.75 4.77
N PRO A 50 2.73 -15.80 5.09
CA PRO A 50 2.34 -16.08 6.46
C PRO A 50 3.58 -16.27 7.36
N GLY A 51 3.56 -15.62 8.53
CA GLY A 51 4.66 -15.67 9.50
C GLY A 51 5.71 -14.55 9.34
N ASP A 52 5.68 -13.77 8.25
CA ASP A 52 6.57 -12.61 8.11
C ASP A 52 6.14 -11.46 9.03
N THR A 53 7.08 -10.94 9.81
CA THR A 53 6.86 -9.74 10.63
C THR A 53 7.19 -8.50 9.82
N LEU A 54 6.19 -7.64 9.60
CA LEU A 54 6.35 -6.41 8.80
C LEU A 54 7.01 -5.27 9.58
N VAL A 55 6.71 -5.16 10.88
CA VAL A 55 7.16 -4.09 11.78
C VAL A 55 7.34 -4.67 13.17
N HIS A 56 8.43 -4.34 13.84
CA HIS A 56 8.69 -4.74 15.22
C HIS A 56 8.32 -3.65 16.23
N CYS A 57 8.07 -4.07 17.47
CA CYS A 57 7.87 -3.14 18.57
C CYS A 57 9.15 -2.30 18.78
N GLY A 58 9.00 -0.97 18.82
CA GLY A 58 10.11 -0.03 18.94
C GLY A 58 10.62 0.53 17.61
N ASP A 59 10.18 -0.01 16.48
CA ASP A 59 10.56 0.52 15.17
C ASP A 59 9.94 1.89 14.90
N VAL A 60 10.69 2.74 14.19
CA VAL A 60 10.16 3.99 13.65
C VAL A 60 9.27 3.68 12.44
N LEU A 61 8.01 4.10 12.50
CA LEU A 61 7.09 3.97 11.37
C LEU A 61 7.47 4.93 10.24
N THR A 62 8.10 4.40 9.19
CA THR A 62 8.56 5.18 8.03
C THR A 62 7.60 5.13 6.84
N ALA A 63 6.59 4.26 6.88
CA ALA A 63 5.62 4.07 5.82
C ALA A 63 4.21 3.85 6.37
N LEU A 64 3.21 4.24 5.56
CA LEU A 64 1.81 3.91 5.78
C LEU A 64 1.44 2.70 4.91
N TYR A 65 0.84 1.69 5.53
CA TYR A 65 0.48 0.45 4.86
C TYR A 65 -1.03 0.40 4.58
N PHE A 66 -1.39 -0.20 3.46
CA PHE A 66 -2.76 -0.47 3.07
C PHE A 66 -2.87 -1.94 2.69
N VAL A 67 -3.77 -2.68 3.33
CA VAL A 67 -3.96 -4.11 3.07
C VAL A 67 -4.84 -4.28 1.84
N ALA A 68 -4.25 -4.77 0.74
CA ALA A 68 -4.99 -5.01 -0.49
C ALA A 68 -5.75 -6.34 -0.48
N ARG A 69 -5.13 -7.40 0.06
CA ARG A 69 -5.67 -8.76 0.19
C ARG A 69 -4.99 -9.48 1.36
N GLY A 70 -5.69 -10.42 1.97
CA GLY A 70 -5.22 -11.17 3.14
C GLY A 70 -5.59 -10.48 4.45
N SER A 71 -5.03 -10.99 5.54
CA SER A 71 -5.22 -10.45 6.89
C SER A 71 -3.87 -10.24 7.57
N ILE A 72 -3.80 -9.27 8.47
CA ILE A 72 -2.60 -8.98 9.26
C ILE A 72 -2.94 -9.15 10.74
N GLU A 73 -2.11 -9.90 11.45
CA GLU A 73 -2.19 -10.05 12.90
C GLU A 73 -1.27 -9.04 13.57
N ILE A 74 -1.79 -8.36 14.59
CA ILE A 74 -0.99 -7.49 15.45
C ILE A 74 -0.77 -8.22 16.77
N LEU A 75 0.49 -8.45 17.12
CA LEU A 75 0.88 -9.14 18.33
C LEU A 75 1.49 -8.18 19.36
N ARG A 76 1.21 -8.43 20.64
CA ARG A 76 1.91 -7.84 21.79
C ARG A 76 2.17 -8.94 22.80
N ASP A 77 3.43 -9.15 23.17
CA ASP A 77 3.84 -10.20 24.12
C ASP A 77 3.28 -11.59 23.74
N ASP A 78 3.40 -11.96 22.45
CA ASP A 78 2.86 -13.19 21.85
C ASP A 78 1.32 -13.36 21.91
N ILE A 79 0.60 -12.31 22.29
CA ILE A 79 -0.86 -12.26 22.31
C ILE A 79 -1.37 -11.46 21.12
N VAL A 80 -2.30 -12.03 20.36
CA VAL A 80 -2.98 -11.33 19.25
C VAL A 80 -3.92 -10.27 19.82
N VAL A 81 -3.62 -9.00 19.53
CA VAL A 81 -4.42 -7.85 19.99
C VAL A 81 -5.38 -7.33 18.92
N ALA A 82 -5.10 -7.59 17.64
CA ALA A 82 -5.99 -7.19 16.54
C ALA A 82 -5.72 -8.03 15.28
N ILE A 83 -6.74 -8.10 14.42
CA ILE A 83 -6.66 -8.66 13.07
C ILE A 83 -7.24 -7.60 12.11
N LEU A 84 -6.46 -7.26 11.07
CA LEU A 84 -6.83 -6.31 10.02
C LEU A 84 -7.12 -7.01 8.70
#